data_AF-A0A353R7N3-F1
#
_entry.id   AF-A0A353R7N3-F1
#
_cell.length_a   1.000
_cell.length_b   1.000
_cell.length_c   1.000
_cell.angle_alpha   90.00
_cell.angle_beta   90.00
_cell.angle_gamma   90.00
#
_symmetry.space_group_name_H-M   'P 1'
#
loop_
_entity.id
_entity.type
_entity.pdbx_description
1 polymer ?
#
loop_
_entity_poly.entity_id
_entity_poly.type
_entity_poly.pdbx_seq_one_letter_code
_entity_poly.pdbx_strand_id
1 'polypeptide(L)'
;VKPGVTFTIEPGVIIVAKDDDVVDYILVEQGGKIDARGTAANPVVMTSERKEAGAWGGVHICGLAPINVTGTTSKSEIGDALYGGSNVADNSGTLSYIRVEYTGYAFSEEKEANGFTFYGVGNGTVVDHLQSYKGSDDGFEWFGGTVNVKYLVATDNGDDSFDWTEGW
;
A
#
# COMPACT_ATOMS: atom_id res chain seq x y z
N VAL A 1 9.59 -0.46 -6.57
CA VAL A 1 9.52 -1.44 -7.67
C VAL A 1 9.31 -0.70 -8.97
N LYS A 2 10.27 -0.79 -9.90
CA LYS A 2 10.26 -0.04 -11.15
C LYS A 2 9.41 -0.72 -12.24
N PRO A 3 9.01 0.00 -13.31
CA PRO A 3 8.25 -0.56 -14.41
C PRO A 3 8.91 -1.81 -15.02
N GLY A 4 8.13 -2.84 -15.31
CA GLY A 4 8.61 -4.10 -15.88
C GLY A 4 9.25 -5.07 -14.88
N VAL A 5 9.34 -4.70 -13.60
CA VAL A 5 9.88 -5.54 -12.52
C VAL A 5 8.75 -6.06 -11.64
N THR A 6 8.86 -7.31 -11.19
CA THR A 6 7.99 -7.90 -10.17
C THR A 6 8.79 -8.11 -8.88
N PHE A 7 8.29 -7.59 -7.77
CA PHE A 7 8.80 -7.86 -6.43
C PHE A 7 8.05 -9.05 -5.82
N THR A 8 8.70 -10.21 -5.82
CA THR A 8 8.11 -11.45 -5.31
C THR A 8 8.50 -11.69 -3.87
N ILE A 9 7.51 -12.03 -3.03
CA ILE A 9 7.68 -12.33 -1.61
C ILE A 9 7.02 -13.67 -1.31
N GLU A 10 7.84 -14.62 -0.87
CA GLU A 10 7.40 -15.98 -0.54
C GLU A 10 6.58 -16.03 0.76
N PRO A 11 5.70 -17.04 0.94
CA PRO A 11 4.92 -17.21 2.15
C PRO A 11 5.80 -17.25 3.42
N GLY A 12 5.35 -16.60 4.49
CA GLY A 12 6.05 -16.60 5.78
C GLY A 12 7.27 -15.67 5.88
N VAL A 13 7.63 -14.96 4.80
CA VAL A 13 8.70 -13.96 4.85
C VAL A 13 8.31 -12.82 5.79
N ILE A 14 9.29 -12.41 6.60
CA ILE A 14 9.21 -11.21 7.43
C ILE A 14 10.12 -10.15 6.83
N ILE A 15 9.55 -9.01 6.45
CA ILE A 15 10.27 -7.81 6.02
C ILE A 15 10.32 -6.86 7.20
N VAL A 16 11.52 -6.39 7.54
CA VAL A 16 11.75 -5.49 8.67
C VAL A 16 12.40 -4.20 8.16
N ALA A 17 11.66 -3.10 8.23
CA ALA A 17 12.18 -1.74 8.05
C ALA A 17 13.18 -1.42 9.15
N LYS A 18 14.31 -0.83 8.77
CA LYS A 18 15.38 -0.49 9.71
C LYS A 18 15.04 0.79 10.47
N ASP A 19 15.53 0.88 11.69
CA ASP A 19 15.46 2.10 12.49
C ASP A 19 16.84 2.79 12.49
N ASP A 20 17.18 3.44 11.37
CA ASP A 20 18.51 4.04 11.12
C ASP A 20 18.45 5.50 10.61
N ASP A 21 17.44 6.26 11.03
CA ASP A 21 17.14 7.65 10.62
C ASP A 21 16.86 7.83 9.11
N VAL A 22 16.78 6.74 8.36
CA VAL A 22 16.30 6.71 6.97
C VAL A 22 14.92 6.09 6.95
N VAL A 23 13.97 6.78 6.31
CA VAL A 23 12.59 6.30 6.23
C VAL A 23 12.48 5.22 5.16
N ASP A 24 12.09 4.03 5.58
CA ASP A 24 11.78 2.91 4.70
C ASP A 24 10.29 2.89 4.32
N TYR A 25 10.02 2.55 3.05
CA TYR A 25 8.68 2.28 2.54
C TYR A 25 8.76 1.40 1.29
N ILE A 26 7.66 0.70 0.97
CA ILE A 26 7.54 -0.06 -0.29
C ILE A 26 6.70 0.75 -1.26
N LEU A 27 7.30 1.19 -2.37
CA LEU A 27 6.59 1.88 -3.45
C LEU A 27 6.62 1.05 -4.73
N VAL A 28 5.46 0.65 -5.24
CA VAL A 28 5.29 0.00 -6.55
C VAL A 28 4.86 1.06 -7.56
N GLU A 29 5.72 1.40 -8.51
CA GLU A 29 5.41 2.40 -9.56
C GLU A 29 4.56 1.78 -10.67
N GLN A 30 3.90 2.62 -11.47
CA GLN A 30 3.11 2.18 -12.63
C GLN A 30 3.87 1.21 -13.53
N GLY A 31 3.24 0.09 -13.86
CA GLY A 31 3.84 -0.99 -14.66
C GLY A 31 4.84 -1.88 -13.91
N GLY A 32 5.16 -1.57 -12.65
CA GLY A 32 5.77 -2.49 -11.70
C GLY A 32 4.70 -3.37 -11.05
N LYS A 33 5.13 -4.49 -10.44
CA LYS A 33 4.22 -5.42 -9.76
C LYS A 33 4.75 -5.88 -8.42
N ILE A 34 3.84 -6.20 -7.51
CA ILE A 34 4.13 -6.95 -6.28
C ILE A 34 3.44 -8.30 -6.33
N ASP A 35 4.16 -9.36 -5.98
CA ASP A 35 3.63 -10.71 -5.87
C ASP A 35 3.94 -11.27 -4.49
N ALA A 36 3.08 -10.94 -3.52
CA ALA A 36 3.21 -11.32 -2.13
C ALA A 36 2.04 -12.22 -1.73
N ARG A 37 2.33 -13.52 -1.59
CA ARG A 37 1.32 -14.55 -1.35
C ARG A 37 1.63 -15.31 -0.07
N GLY A 38 1.22 -14.75 1.06
CA GLY A 38 1.18 -15.48 2.31
C GLY A 38 0.14 -16.59 2.29
N THR A 39 0.02 -17.28 3.42
CA THR A 39 -1.08 -18.22 3.70
C THR A 39 -1.59 -18.00 5.11
N ALA A 40 -2.75 -18.56 5.46
CA ALA A 40 -3.27 -18.50 6.82
C ALA A 40 -2.28 -19.04 7.87
N ALA A 41 -1.49 -20.06 7.51
CA ALA A 41 -0.49 -20.65 8.40
C ALA A 41 0.85 -19.88 8.38
N ASN A 42 1.20 -19.28 7.25
CA ASN A 42 2.46 -18.56 7.03
C ASN A 42 2.17 -17.21 6.35
N PRO A 43 1.62 -16.23 7.08
CA PRO A 43 1.37 -14.91 6.51
C PRO A 43 2.70 -14.21 6.22
N VAL A 44 2.70 -13.31 5.23
CA VAL A 44 3.80 -12.34 5.08
C VAL A 44 3.62 -11.27 6.16
N VAL A 45 4.69 -10.92 6.86
CA VAL A 45 4.68 -9.83 7.85
C VAL A 45 5.64 -8.74 7.41
N MET A 46 5.14 -7.53 7.27
CA MET A 46 5.93 -6.34 6.99
C MET A 46 5.86 -5.43 8.21
N THR A 47 7.00 -5.13 8.81
CA THR A 47 7.09 -4.51 10.14
C THR A 47 8.36 -3.67 10.23
N SER A 48 8.63 -3.04 11.37
CA SER A 48 9.80 -2.20 11.64
C SER A 48 10.63 -2.71 12.81
N GLU A 49 11.90 -2.34 12.94
CA GLU A 49 12.68 -2.60 14.16
C GLU A 49 12.05 -1.87 15.37
N ARG A 50 11.68 -0.59 15.18
CA ARG A 50 10.95 0.23 16.15
C ARG A 50 9.46 -0.09 16.13
N LYS A 51 8.95 -0.77 17.17
CA LYS A 51 7.56 -1.26 17.27
C LYS A 51 6.59 -0.19 17.79
N GLU A 52 6.59 0.97 17.14
CA GLU A 52 5.79 2.14 17.50
C GLU A 52 5.03 2.63 16.26
N ALA A 53 3.82 3.14 16.46
CA ALA A 53 3.06 3.76 15.38
C ALA A 53 3.89 4.87 14.71
N GLY A 54 3.86 4.93 13.38
CA GLY A 54 4.64 5.88 12.59
C GLY A 54 6.12 5.51 12.41
N ALA A 55 6.51 4.25 12.63
CA ALA A 55 7.91 3.84 12.53
C ALA A 55 8.44 3.74 11.09
N TRP A 56 7.57 3.46 10.12
CA TRP A 56 7.95 3.35 8.70
C TRP A 56 6.77 3.69 7.78
N GLY A 57 7.04 3.86 6.48
CA GLY A 57 6.08 4.42 5.54
C GLY A 57 5.14 3.41 4.87
N GLY A 58 5.09 2.14 5.28
CA GLY A 58 4.09 1.19 4.77
C GLY A 58 4.21 0.81 3.28
N VAL A 59 3.08 0.45 2.68
CA VAL A 59 3.01 -0.13 1.32
C VAL A 59 2.17 0.73 0.38
N HIS A 60 2.78 1.18 -0.71
CA HIS A 60 2.20 2.09 -1.70
C HIS A 60 2.19 1.45 -3.08
N ILE A 61 1.04 1.43 -3.76
CA ILE A 61 0.88 0.83 -5.08
C ILE A 61 0.27 1.84 -6.05
N CYS A 62 1.04 2.20 -7.08
CA CYS A 62 0.61 3.10 -8.15
C CYS A 62 0.17 2.30 -9.38
N GLY A 63 -1.13 2.31 -9.66
CA GLY A 63 -1.75 1.67 -10.81
C GLY A 63 -2.09 2.64 -11.94
N LEU A 64 -2.65 2.06 -13.02
CA LEU A 64 -3.03 2.74 -14.26
C LEU A 64 -4.56 2.91 -14.42
N ALA A 65 -5.33 2.64 -13.36
CA ALA A 65 -6.78 2.74 -13.39
C ALA A 65 -7.28 4.18 -13.21
N PRO A 66 -8.53 4.49 -13.62
CA PRO A 66 -9.09 5.82 -13.48
C PRO A 66 -9.15 6.34 -12.04
N ILE A 67 -9.04 7.66 -11.89
CA ILE A 67 -9.11 8.42 -10.64
C ILE A 67 -9.96 9.70 -10.89
N ASN A 68 -10.64 10.24 -9.87
CA ASN A 68 -11.53 11.39 -10.02
C ASN A 68 -10.81 12.72 -9.74
N VAL A 69 -9.90 13.11 -10.63
CA VAL A 69 -9.18 14.39 -10.56
C VAL A 69 -9.29 15.18 -11.85
N THR A 70 -8.91 16.45 -11.81
CA THR A 70 -8.72 17.22 -13.05
C THR A 70 -7.52 16.68 -13.81
N GLY A 71 -7.76 16.00 -14.94
CA GLY A 71 -6.74 15.27 -15.68
C GLY A 71 -7.06 13.78 -15.73
N THR A 72 -6.04 12.94 -15.92
CA THR A 72 -6.19 11.47 -15.83
C THR A 72 -5.16 10.83 -14.90
N THR A 73 -4.20 11.62 -14.40
CA THR A 73 -3.08 11.15 -13.58
C THR A 73 -2.77 12.16 -12.49
N SER A 74 -2.21 11.68 -11.38
CA SER A 74 -1.75 12.48 -10.24
C SER A 74 -0.41 11.93 -9.73
N LYS A 75 0.14 12.52 -8.66
CA LYS A 75 1.38 12.08 -8.01
C LYS A 75 1.09 11.57 -6.62
N SER A 76 1.63 10.40 -6.28
CA SER A 76 1.51 9.82 -4.94
C SER A 76 2.14 10.75 -3.91
N GLU A 77 1.58 10.77 -2.71
CA GLU A 77 2.10 11.61 -1.64
C GLU A 77 3.52 11.19 -1.26
N ILE A 78 3.74 9.88 -1.24
CA ILE A 78 5.04 9.25 -0.96
C ILE A 78 5.76 8.92 -2.27
N GLY A 79 6.98 9.45 -2.40
CA GLY A 79 7.87 9.20 -3.54
C GLY A 79 7.55 9.94 -4.84
N ASP A 80 6.49 10.78 -4.86
CA ASP A 80 6.06 11.57 -6.03
C ASP A 80 5.89 10.73 -7.32
N ALA A 81 5.46 9.48 -7.19
CA ALA A 81 5.29 8.56 -8.31
C ALA A 81 3.98 8.85 -9.06
N LEU A 82 4.01 8.68 -10.37
CA LEU A 82 2.83 8.84 -11.21
C LEU A 82 1.84 7.71 -10.94
N TYR A 83 0.56 8.04 -10.78
CA TYR A 83 -0.55 7.09 -10.76
C TYR A 83 -1.76 7.61 -11.53
N GLY A 84 -2.75 6.75 -11.74
CA GLY A 84 -3.96 7.08 -12.50
C GLY A 84 -3.83 6.77 -13.99
N GLY A 85 -4.95 6.74 -14.69
CA GLY A 85 -4.98 6.53 -16.13
C GLY A 85 -6.37 6.17 -16.63
N SER A 86 -6.42 5.30 -17.63
CA SER A 86 -7.68 4.85 -18.25
C SER A 86 -7.85 3.33 -18.22
N ASN A 87 -6.90 2.60 -17.66
CA ASN A 87 -6.92 1.14 -17.68
C ASN A 87 -7.61 0.58 -16.43
N VAL A 88 -8.94 0.45 -16.49
CA VAL A 88 -9.76 -0.17 -15.43
C VAL A 88 -9.25 -1.57 -15.04
N ALA A 89 -8.76 -2.33 -16.02
CA ALA A 89 -8.26 -3.69 -15.81
C ALA A 89 -6.76 -3.75 -15.49
N ASP A 90 -6.16 -2.64 -15.03
CA ASP A 90 -4.76 -2.65 -14.60
C ASP A 90 -4.51 -3.72 -13.52
N ASN A 91 -3.31 -4.30 -13.58
CA ASN A 91 -2.91 -5.40 -12.71
C ASN A 91 -1.52 -5.11 -12.14
N SER A 92 -1.52 -4.61 -10.92
CA SER A 92 -0.33 -4.32 -10.10
C SER A 92 0.17 -5.54 -9.32
N GLY A 93 -0.45 -6.71 -9.51
CA GLY A 93 -0.01 -8.00 -8.98
C GLY A 93 -0.98 -8.64 -8.00
N THR A 94 -0.43 -9.24 -6.93
CA THR A 94 -1.19 -10.00 -5.93
C THR A 94 -0.68 -9.70 -4.52
N LEU A 95 -1.60 -9.35 -3.64
CA LEU A 95 -1.40 -9.23 -2.21
C LEU A 95 -2.39 -10.14 -1.51
N SER A 96 -1.90 -11.18 -0.86
CA SER A 96 -2.74 -12.14 -0.13
C SER A 96 -2.08 -12.60 1.17
N TYR A 97 -2.84 -12.61 2.27
CA TYR A 97 -2.37 -13.01 3.61
C TYR A 97 -1.14 -12.23 4.06
N ILE A 98 -1.29 -10.91 4.18
CA ILE A 98 -0.21 -10.00 4.57
C ILE A 98 -0.66 -9.22 5.81
N ARG A 99 0.24 -9.09 6.78
CA ARG A 99 0.09 -8.11 7.87
C ARG A 99 1.16 -7.05 7.78
N VAL A 100 0.72 -5.79 7.73
CA VAL A 100 1.56 -4.60 7.83
C VAL A 100 1.41 -4.05 9.25
N GLU A 101 2.53 -3.74 9.91
CA GLU A 101 2.55 -3.34 11.31
C GLU A 101 3.31 -2.01 11.49
N TYR A 102 2.84 -1.10 12.35
CA TYR A 102 3.59 0.09 12.80
C TYR A 102 3.90 1.13 11.71
N THR A 103 3.03 1.26 10.71
CA THR A 103 3.12 2.27 9.64
C THR A 103 2.65 3.64 10.11
N GLY A 104 2.56 4.64 9.23
CA GLY A 104 2.13 5.99 9.62
C GLY A 104 3.24 7.06 9.56
N TYR A 105 4.37 6.83 8.90
CA TYR A 105 5.46 7.82 8.99
C TYR A 105 5.04 9.17 8.39
N ALA A 106 5.05 10.23 9.22
CA ALA A 106 4.79 11.60 8.80
C ALA A 106 6.03 12.23 8.11
N PHE A 107 5.94 12.45 6.80
CA PHE A 107 7.00 13.08 5.99
C PHE A 107 6.96 14.60 6.05
N SER A 108 5.77 15.19 6.25
CA SER A 108 5.56 16.60 6.54
C SER A 108 4.24 16.80 7.29
N GLU A 109 3.90 18.04 7.65
CA GLU A 109 2.59 18.39 8.24
C GLU A 109 1.40 18.10 7.30
N GLU A 110 1.67 17.91 6.00
CA GLU A 110 0.65 17.70 4.96
C GLU A 110 0.78 16.33 4.26
N LYS A 111 1.79 15.52 4.62
CA LYS A 111 2.06 14.22 4.00
C LYS A 111 2.42 13.19 5.06
N GLU A 112 1.49 12.30 5.34
CA GLU A 112 1.68 11.12 6.18
C GLU A 112 1.48 9.85 5.34
N ALA A 113 1.90 8.70 5.85
CA ALA A 113 1.92 7.45 5.08
C ALA A 113 1.08 6.36 5.72
N ASN A 114 0.23 5.71 4.95
CA ASN A 114 -0.75 4.77 5.50
C ASN A 114 -0.20 3.34 5.67
N GLY A 115 -1.05 2.42 6.13
CA GLY A 115 -0.77 0.98 6.13
C GLY A 115 -0.62 0.43 4.71
N PHE A 116 -1.75 0.35 4.00
CA PHE A 116 -1.79 0.01 2.57
C PHE A 116 -2.44 1.15 1.79
N THR A 117 -1.71 1.71 0.83
CA THR A 117 -2.20 2.79 -0.02
C THR A 117 -2.32 2.30 -1.47
N PHE A 118 -3.54 2.40 -2.00
CA PHE A 118 -3.87 2.02 -3.37
C PHE A 118 -4.12 3.26 -4.22
N TYR A 119 -3.10 3.68 -4.95
CA TYR A 119 -3.17 4.81 -5.87
C TYR A 119 -3.61 4.35 -7.26
N GLY A 120 -4.85 4.60 -7.65
CA GLY A 120 -5.36 4.28 -9.00
C GLY A 120 -5.19 2.80 -9.39
N VAL A 121 -5.35 1.88 -8.44
CA VAL A 121 -5.11 0.44 -8.66
C VAL A 121 -6.29 -0.21 -9.40
N GLY A 122 -6.00 -1.01 -10.42
CA GLY A 122 -7.02 -1.63 -11.27
C GLY A 122 -7.61 -2.92 -10.73
N ASN A 123 -8.79 -3.28 -11.25
CA ASN A 123 -9.54 -4.48 -10.86
C ASN A 123 -8.93 -5.81 -11.33
N GLY A 124 -7.86 -5.76 -12.12
CA GLY A 124 -7.03 -6.92 -12.44
C GLY A 124 -6.06 -7.31 -11.32
N THR A 125 -5.89 -6.46 -10.32
CA THR A 125 -5.05 -6.71 -9.12
C THR A 125 -5.82 -7.56 -8.11
N VAL A 126 -5.15 -8.55 -7.52
CA VAL A 126 -5.74 -9.39 -6.46
C VAL A 126 -5.33 -8.84 -5.10
N VAL A 127 -6.32 -8.49 -4.27
CA VAL A 127 -6.11 -7.96 -2.92
C VAL A 127 -7.05 -8.68 -1.96
N ASP A 128 -6.51 -9.54 -1.10
CA ASP A 128 -7.29 -10.21 -0.08
C ASP A 128 -6.54 -10.59 1.21
N HIS A 129 -7.27 -10.79 2.31
CA HIS A 129 -6.69 -11.20 3.60
C HIS A 129 -5.53 -10.31 4.03
N LEU A 130 -5.75 -8.99 4.04
CA LEU A 130 -4.75 -8.04 4.49
C LEU A 130 -5.13 -7.49 5.87
N GLN A 131 -4.12 -7.27 6.70
CA GLN A 131 -4.27 -6.60 7.98
C GLN A 131 -3.32 -5.42 8.10
N SER A 132 -3.85 -4.25 8.44
CA SER A 132 -3.08 -3.12 8.97
C SER A 132 -3.17 -3.13 10.50
N TYR A 133 -2.02 -3.00 11.18
CA TYR A 133 -1.92 -3.14 12.62
C TYR A 133 -1.06 -2.04 13.23
N LYS A 134 -1.63 -1.26 14.15
CA LYS A 134 -0.89 -0.27 14.97
C LYS A 134 -0.18 0.83 14.18
N GLY A 135 -0.79 1.31 13.09
CA GLY A 135 -0.29 2.48 12.36
C GLY A 135 -0.66 3.79 13.06
N SER A 136 0.07 4.88 12.86
CA SER A 136 -0.35 6.22 13.36
C SER A 136 -1.39 6.88 12.48
N ASP A 137 -1.57 6.36 11.27
CA ASP A 137 -2.47 6.88 10.24
C ASP A 137 -3.37 5.75 9.70
N ASP A 138 -3.94 5.96 8.52
CA ASP A 138 -4.95 5.10 7.95
C ASP A 138 -4.54 3.64 7.80
N GLY A 139 -5.49 2.75 8.10
CA GLY A 139 -5.32 1.32 7.89
C GLY A 139 -5.14 0.97 6.41
N PHE A 140 -6.08 1.45 5.61
CA PHE A 140 -6.12 1.29 4.17
C PHE A 140 -6.65 2.58 3.56
N GLU A 141 -5.98 3.08 2.53
CA GLU A 141 -6.46 4.24 1.80
C GLU A 141 -6.47 3.98 0.30
N TRP A 142 -7.52 4.46 -0.36
CA TRP A 142 -7.67 4.43 -1.81
C TRP A 142 -7.63 5.84 -2.37
N PHE A 143 -6.72 6.09 -3.31
CA PHE A 143 -6.72 7.28 -4.15
C PHE A 143 -7.28 6.88 -5.52
N GLY A 144 -8.61 6.81 -5.56
CA GLY A 144 -9.39 6.25 -6.64
C GLY A 144 -8.97 4.84 -7.08
N GLY A 145 -9.16 4.55 -8.37
CA GLY A 145 -8.96 3.22 -8.93
C GLY A 145 -10.23 2.37 -8.95
N THR A 146 -10.05 1.08 -9.25
CA THR A 146 -11.16 0.12 -9.43
C THR A 146 -10.91 -1.21 -8.74
N VAL A 147 -9.84 -1.33 -7.96
CA VAL A 147 -9.45 -2.57 -7.29
C VAL A 147 -10.57 -3.11 -6.41
N ASN A 148 -10.79 -4.41 -6.49
CA ASN A 148 -11.71 -5.11 -5.60
C ASN A 148 -10.90 -5.71 -4.44
N VAL A 149 -11.37 -5.51 -3.22
CA VAL A 149 -10.74 -6.01 -2.01
C VAL A 149 -11.68 -6.90 -1.22
N LYS A 150 -11.14 -7.88 -0.48
CA LYS A 150 -11.92 -8.75 0.40
C LYS A 150 -11.11 -9.18 1.62
N TYR A 151 -11.79 -9.32 2.75
CA TYR A 151 -11.17 -9.76 4.02
C TYR A 151 -10.06 -8.82 4.49
N LEU A 152 -10.40 -7.55 4.67
CA LEU A 152 -9.50 -6.55 5.22
C LEU A 152 -9.77 -6.36 6.72
N VAL A 153 -8.69 -6.16 7.48
CA VAL A 153 -8.76 -5.88 8.92
C VAL A 153 -7.86 -4.70 9.23
N ALA A 154 -8.42 -3.61 9.77
CA ALA A 154 -7.67 -2.54 10.39
C ALA A 154 -7.72 -2.74 11.91
N THR A 155 -6.63 -2.51 12.62
CA THR A 155 -6.56 -2.73 14.07
C THR A 155 -5.65 -1.71 14.70
N ASP A 156 -6.20 -0.89 15.60
CA ASP A 156 -5.44 0.09 16.38
C ASP A 156 -4.72 1.11 15.49
N ASN A 157 -5.37 1.53 14.39
CA ASN A 157 -4.94 2.63 13.54
C ASN A 157 -5.25 3.97 14.20
N GLY A 158 -4.37 4.97 14.00
CA GLY A 158 -4.44 6.26 14.70
C GLY A 158 -5.50 7.21 14.15
N ASP A 159 -5.68 7.25 12.83
CA ASP A 159 -6.72 8.06 12.17
C ASP A 159 -7.89 7.18 11.69
N ASP A 160 -8.02 6.90 10.39
CA ASP A 160 -9.11 6.08 9.87
C ASP A 160 -8.73 4.60 9.71
N SER A 161 -9.74 3.74 9.80
CA SER A 161 -9.55 2.32 9.44
C SER A 161 -9.49 2.12 7.93
N PHE A 162 -10.31 2.87 7.21
CA PHE A 162 -10.52 2.80 5.77
C PHE A 162 -10.88 4.20 5.25
N ASP A 163 -10.08 4.77 4.37
CA ASP A 163 -10.35 6.08 3.76
C ASP A 163 -10.33 6.05 2.23
N TRP A 164 -11.17 6.90 1.62
CA TRP A 164 -11.31 7.04 0.17
C TRP A 164 -11.09 8.49 -0.26
N THR A 165 -9.94 8.70 -0.88
CA THR A 165 -9.57 9.91 -1.59
C THR A 165 -9.82 9.73 -3.09
N GLU A 166 -10.19 10.80 -3.79
CA GLU A 166 -10.38 10.82 -5.26
C GLU A 166 -11.41 9.83 -5.86
N GLY A 167 -12.29 9.20 -5.07
CA GLY A 167 -13.51 8.49 -5.51
C GLY A 167 -13.38 7.51 -6.71
N TRP A 168 -14.51 7.22 -7.39
CA TRP A 168 -14.57 6.44 -8.64
C TRP A 168 -15.19 7.26 -9.77
#